data_AF-A0A9P6Y7S6-F1
#
_entry.id   AF-A0A9P6Y7S6-F1
#
_cell.length_a   1.000
_cell.length_b   1.000
_cell.length_c   1.000
_cell.angle_alpha   90.00
_cell.angle_beta   90.00
_cell.angle_gamma   90.00
#
_symmetry.space_group_name_H-M   'P 1'
#
loop_
_entity.id
_entity.type
_entity.pdbx_description
1 polymer ?
#
loop_
_entity_poly.entity_id
_entity_poly.type
_entity_poly.pdbx_seq_one_letter_code
_entity_poly.pdbx_strand_id
1 'polypeptide(L)'
;MDESNTRQSSKLSLGSSPSVLSGDEEEFGEPLTPTENLNEDELSALNNILRAGSSCSTSNEDDDNLSHSSISNDPQPSRVASPEKQTARKRKKGAKGEENNKKRSDSETETRSERKPTKRKKQTEDTKQREEQQVNNEISEEKEEEKVSVDEEEAEHNDDYQQKHKEALAALTHIELEFARLRDKMYQEKMLELNNEALMIANGTHPELLSLMAEIEERKMKRINSAKEWRRYQYANFKRQYEGLEYQANVHFISQKNALRRGLLNSINNKKWSIENEPLEPKRTTIYVSRYLTEYGQERGGLKVTIYNRHKTDSVPIVYYDSIPWYLKLYLHTLQVNVIGSGNRDDVIQQMYYQPAIDRKRPSTIECEMLLPPDSIVTMTMDFDKVFLKYTEHRPDANRGFDVGSAVLTTKDPEQNLMRIYTDTLLVVLPTPDFSMPYNVITLTCTVIALFFGSLFNLLIPRANSHLHR
;
A
#
# COMPACT_ATOMS: atom_id res chain seq x y z
N MET A 1 19.27 31.92 -16.71
CA MET A 1 18.88 31.82 -15.29
C MET A 1 17.81 30.77 -15.26
N ASP A 2 18.28 29.57 -14.95
CA ASP A 2 17.55 28.33 -15.06
C ASP A 2 17.12 27.94 -13.64
N GLU A 3 15.91 27.42 -13.47
CA GLU A 3 15.55 26.73 -12.23
C GLU A 3 14.89 25.39 -12.56
N SER A 4 15.66 24.33 -12.34
CA SER A 4 15.31 22.95 -12.65
C SER A 4 14.48 22.33 -11.52
N ASN A 5 13.24 21.94 -11.80
CA ASN A 5 12.34 21.39 -10.78
C ASN A 5 12.56 19.88 -10.56
N THR A 6 13.64 19.52 -9.86
CA THR A 6 14.08 18.14 -9.64
C THR A 6 13.34 17.46 -8.48
N ARG A 7 12.30 16.67 -8.79
CA ARG A 7 11.63 15.82 -7.78
C ARG A 7 12.50 14.62 -7.38
N GLN A 8 13.20 14.73 -6.25
CA GLN A 8 13.83 13.59 -5.59
C GLN A 8 12.79 12.70 -4.88
N SER A 9 13.02 11.37 -4.90
CA SER A 9 12.16 10.37 -4.27
C SER A 9 12.73 9.89 -2.93
N SER A 10 12.30 10.52 -1.83
CA SER A 10 12.64 10.08 -0.48
C SER A 10 11.81 8.85 -0.06
N LYS A 11 12.46 7.69 0.02
CA LYS A 11 11.91 6.48 0.65
C LYS A 11 11.71 6.76 2.15
N LEU A 12 10.54 6.44 2.71
CA LEU A 12 10.35 6.37 4.15
C LEU A 12 10.32 4.90 4.60
N SER A 13 11.01 4.62 5.70
CA SER A 13 11.23 3.28 6.24
C SER A 13 10.12 2.83 7.18
N LEU A 14 9.92 1.52 7.25
CA LEU A 14 9.14 0.87 8.31
C LEU A 14 9.77 1.09 9.68
N GLY A 15 8.92 1.23 10.72
CA GLY A 15 9.28 0.89 12.10
C GLY A 15 9.08 1.98 13.15
N SER A 16 7.98 1.89 13.91
CA SER A 16 8.03 1.76 15.38
C SER A 16 6.62 1.55 15.94
N SER A 17 6.41 0.43 16.64
CA SER A 17 5.25 0.26 17.51
C SER A 17 5.53 0.96 18.84
N PRO A 18 4.61 1.76 19.41
CA PRO A 18 4.76 2.25 20.77
C PRO A 18 4.50 1.12 21.78
N SER A 19 5.40 0.93 22.74
CA SER A 19 5.20 -0.01 23.84
C SER A 19 4.14 0.53 24.81
N VAL A 20 3.22 -0.34 25.24
CA VAL A 20 2.32 -0.05 26.37
C VAL A 20 3.13 -0.14 27.66
N LEU A 21 2.91 0.80 28.58
CA LEU A 21 3.43 0.76 29.95
C LEU A 21 2.24 0.71 30.91
N SER A 22 2.31 -0.18 31.90
CA SER A 22 1.22 -0.55 32.81
C SER A 22 0.89 0.53 33.84
N GLY A 23 -0.39 0.68 34.17
CA GLY A 23 -0.86 1.56 35.25
C GLY A 23 -2.36 1.38 35.52
N ASP A 24 -2.66 0.42 36.40
CA ASP A 24 -3.84 0.25 37.25
C ASP A 24 -5.25 0.13 36.62
N GLU A 25 -6.04 -0.81 37.16
CA GLU A 25 -7.41 -1.13 36.74
C GLU A 25 -8.42 -0.43 37.66
N GLU A 26 -9.36 0.34 37.09
CA GLU A 26 -10.64 0.68 37.76
C GLU A 26 -11.81 0.06 37.00
N GLU A 27 -12.76 -0.48 37.76
CA GLU A 27 -13.82 -1.40 37.32
C GLU A 27 -14.97 -0.66 36.58
N PHE A 28 -14.75 -0.32 35.31
CA PHE A 28 -15.80 0.21 34.45
C PHE A 28 -16.76 -0.90 33.98
N GLY A 29 -18.02 -0.80 34.40
CA GLY A 29 -19.07 -1.77 34.12
C GLY A 29 -19.43 -1.95 32.63
N GLU A 30 -20.16 -3.04 32.36
CA GLU A 30 -20.42 -3.57 31.03
C GLU A 30 -21.02 -2.54 30.03
N PRO A 31 -20.54 -2.50 28.76
CA PRO A 31 -21.11 -1.66 27.74
C PRO A 31 -22.48 -2.17 27.29
N LEU A 32 -23.54 -1.41 27.60
CA LEU A 32 -24.89 -1.71 27.13
C LEU A 32 -24.94 -1.80 25.60
N THR A 33 -25.30 -2.99 25.10
CA THR A 33 -25.43 -3.27 23.66
C THR A 33 -26.72 -2.67 23.10
N PRO A 34 -26.68 -1.81 22.07
CA PRO A 34 -27.88 -1.36 21.37
C PRO A 34 -28.32 -2.42 20.35
N THR A 35 -28.86 -3.54 20.84
CA THR A 35 -29.59 -4.53 20.03
C THR A 35 -31.09 -4.31 20.18
N GLU A 36 -31.65 -3.42 19.35
CA GLU A 36 -33.04 -3.40 18.87
C GLU A 36 -33.27 -2.12 18.03
N ASN A 37 -34.20 -2.16 17.08
CA ASN A 37 -34.55 -1.06 16.16
C ASN A 37 -33.47 -0.65 15.12
N LEU A 38 -33.02 -1.62 14.32
CA LEU A 38 -32.68 -1.40 12.90
C LEU A 38 -33.71 -2.16 12.05
N ASN A 39 -34.11 -1.60 10.91
CA ASN A 39 -35.11 -2.24 10.05
C ASN A 39 -34.51 -3.43 9.28
N GLU A 40 -35.32 -4.46 9.02
CA GLU A 40 -34.86 -5.70 8.36
C GLU A 40 -34.23 -5.43 6.98
N ASP A 41 -34.76 -4.44 6.24
CA ASP A 41 -34.21 -4.01 4.95
C ASP A 41 -32.76 -3.50 5.05
N GLU A 42 -32.42 -2.73 6.09
CA GLU A 42 -31.07 -2.16 6.29
C GLU A 42 -30.05 -3.25 6.66
N LEU A 43 -30.50 -4.22 7.49
CA LEU A 43 -29.73 -5.42 7.81
C LEU A 43 -29.55 -6.33 6.58
N SER A 44 -30.52 -6.39 5.67
CA SER A 44 -30.39 -7.11 4.40
C SER A 44 -29.34 -6.44 3.49
N ALA A 45 -29.32 -5.12 3.41
CA ALA A 45 -28.37 -4.36 2.59
C ALA A 45 -26.92 -4.56 3.08
N LEU A 46 -26.68 -4.47 4.39
CA LEU A 46 -25.37 -4.72 4.99
C LEU A 46 -24.89 -6.16 4.77
N ASN A 47 -25.76 -7.16 4.94
CA ASN A 47 -25.41 -8.57 4.70
C ASN A 47 -25.10 -8.87 3.21
N ASN A 48 -25.80 -8.22 2.28
CA ASN A 48 -25.50 -8.35 0.85
C ASN A 48 -24.14 -7.73 0.48
N ILE A 49 -23.79 -6.58 1.06
CA ILE A 49 -22.47 -5.94 0.88
C ILE A 49 -21.36 -6.82 1.47
N LEU A 50 -21.55 -7.39 2.66
CA LEU A 50 -20.60 -8.30 3.29
C LEU A 50 -20.42 -9.61 2.51
N ARG A 51 -21.50 -10.22 1.99
CA ARG A 51 -21.41 -11.41 1.13
C ARG A 51 -20.67 -11.14 -0.18
N ALA A 52 -20.89 -9.98 -0.81
CA ALA A 52 -20.19 -9.58 -2.03
C ALA A 52 -18.67 -9.45 -1.86
N GLY A 53 -18.18 -9.25 -0.63
CA GLY A 53 -16.75 -9.23 -0.32
C GLY A 53 -16.11 -10.60 -0.05
N SER A 54 -16.89 -11.69 0.04
CA SER A 54 -16.44 -12.98 0.59
C SER A 54 -16.41 -14.15 -0.40
N SER A 55 -16.57 -13.90 -1.71
CA SER A 55 -16.55 -14.93 -2.77
C SER A 55 -15.23 -14.96 -3.57
N CYS A 56 -14.10 -14.99 -2.86
CA CYS A 56 -12.77 -15.23 -3.46
C CYS A 56 -11.97 -16.30 -2.70
N SER A 57 -12.65 -17.37 -2.30
CA SER A 57 -12.00 -18.63 -1.91
C SER A 57 -11.57 -19.40 -3.16
N THR A 58 -10.29 -19.72 -3.28
CA THR A 58 -9.76 -20.54 -4.38
C THR A 58 -10.18 -22.00 -4.21
N SER A 59 -11.17 -22.46 -4.98
CA SER A 59 -11.51 -23.88 -5.12
C SER A 59 -10.75 -24.49 -6.30
N ASN A 60 -9.65 -25.19 -6.02
CA ASN A 60 -9.21 -26.28 -6.89
C ASN A 60 -9.93 -27.53 -6.40
N GLU A 61 -10.79 -28.13 -7.22
CA GLU A 61 -11.07 -29.57 -7.19
C GLU A 61 -11.83 -29.95 -8.47
N ASP A 62 -11.11 -30.70 -9.31
CA ASP A 62 -11.52 -31.83 -10.14
C ASP A 62 -12.99 -31.94 -10.63
N ASP A 63 -13.14 -31.97 -11.95
CA ASP A 63 -14.34 -32.46 -12.66
C ASP A 63 -13.86 -33.47 -13.70
N ASP A 64 -14.39 -34.70 -13.69
CA ASP A 64 -13.82 -35.84 -14.43
C ASP A 64 -14.87 -36.63 -15.24
N ASN A 65 -14.45 -37.10 -16.42
CA ASN A 65 -15.15 -38.02 -17.33
C ASN A 65 -16.53 -37.64 -17.93
N LEU A 66 -16.53 -37.38 -19.25
CA LEU A 66 -17.18 -38.19 -20.34
C LEU A 66 -17.29 -37.34 -21.63
N SER A 67 -16.99 -37.81 -22.86
CA SER A 67 -16.42 -39.09 -23.32
C SER A 67 -15.89 -38.99 -24.77
N HIS A 68 -14.88 -39.81 -25.13
CA HIS A 68 -14.39 -40.19 -26.49
C HIS A 68 -14.07 -39.08 -27.55
N SER A 69 -13.00 -39.10 -28.36
CA SER A 69 -11.75 -39.90 -28.49
C SER A 69 -10.88 -39.24 -29.62
N SER A 70 -9.73 -39.71 -30.13
CA SER A 70 -8.91 -40.94 -29.95
C SER A 70 -7.43 -40.74 -30.36
N ILE A 71 -6.55 -41.64 -29.90
CA ILE A 71 -5.34 -42.22 -30.55
C ILE A 71 -4.42 -41.30 -31.41
N SER A 72 -3.21 -40.96 -30.91
CA SER A 72 -1.92 -41.58 -31.34
C SER A 72 -0.62 -40.95 -30.73
N ASN A 73 0.11 -41.79 -29.98
CA ASN A 73 1.55 -41.93 -29.69
C ASN A 73 2.65 -40.83 -29.84
N ASP A 74 3.62 -40.95 -28.89
CA ASP A 74 5.11 -40.77 -29.02
C ASP A 74 5.73 -39.34 -29.00
N PRO A 75 7.04 -39.17 -28.65
CA PRO A 75 7.46 -39.19 -27.23
C PRO A 75 8.45 -38.06 -26.81
N GLN A 76 8.69 -37.89 -25.50
CA GLN A 76 9.74 -37.00 -24.98
C GLN A 76 11.11 -37.70 -24.78
N PRO A 77 12.24 -37.06 -25.15
CA PRO A 77 13.58 -37.48 -24.75
C PRO A 77 13.96 -36.94 -23.36
N SER A 78 14.72 -37.72 -22.59
CA SER A 78 15.16 -37.40 -21.23
C SER A 78 16.41 -36.50 -21.18
N ARG A 79 16.61 -35.78 -20.06
CA ARG A 79 17.85 -35.04 -19.76
C ARG A 79 18.75 -35.84 -18.83
N VAL A 80 20.00 -36.03 -19.26
CA VAL A 80 21.05 -36.74 -18.50
C VAL A 80 21.65 -35.84 -17.42
N ALA A 81 22.04 -36.42 -16.28
CA ALA A 81 22.74 -35.73 -15.19
C ALA A 81 24.12 -36.35 -14.91
N SER A 82 25.08 -35.55 -14.43
CA SER A 82 26.39 -35.98 -13.94
C SER A 82 27.05 -34.87 -13.06
N PRO A 83 27.97 -35.21 -12.12
CA PRO A 83 27.71 -34.80 -10.72
C PRO A 83 28.91 -34.27 -9.88
N GLU A 84 28.62 -34.05 -8.59
CA GLU A 84 29.53 -33.88 -7.43
C GLU A 84 30.35 -32.56 -7.31
N LYS A 85 30.47 -31.90 -6.14
CA LYS A 85 30.97 -32.49 -4.88
C LYS A 85 30.44 -31.89 -3.56
N GLN A 86 30.36 -32.82 -2.61
CA GLN A 86 30.31 -32.75 -1.14
C GLN A 86 30.77 -31.45 -0.43
N THR A 87 30.01 -31.03 0.59
CA THR A 87 30.52 -30.91 1.99
C THR A 87 29.40 -31.25 2.99
N ALA A 88 29.75 -31.64 4.22
CA ALA A 88 28.79 -32.02 5.26
C ALA A 88 29.26 -31.61 6.66
N ARG A 89 28.34 -31.27 7.58
CA ARG A 89 28.62 -31.17 9.02
C ARG A 89 27.43 -31.62 9.87
N LYS A 90 27.71 -32.36 10.95
CA LYS A 90 26.74 -32.96 11.90
C LYS A 90 26.87 -32.34 13.30
N ARG A 91 25.75 -32.17 14.02
CA ARG A 91 25.53 -32.14 15.51
C ARG A 91 24.09 -31.64 15.74
N LYS A 92 23.10 -32.31 16.36
CA LYS A 92 22.91 -33.58 17.10
C LYS A 92 23.10 -33.55 18.65
N LYS A 93 21.99 -33.84 19.37
CA LYS A 93 21.75 -33.92 20.85
C LYS A 93 21.80 -32.57 21.59
N GLY A 94 21.01 -32.28 22.64
CA GLY A 94 19.92 -32.98 23.39
C GLY A 94 19.60 -32.19 24.69
N ALA A 95 18.75 -32.58 25.67
CA ALA A 95 17.59 -33.48 25.76
C ALA A 95 16.98 -33.44 27.21
N LYS A 96 15.68 -33.80 27.38
CA LYS A 96 14.96 -34.16 28.65
C LYS A 96 14.58 -33.07 29.68
N GLY A 97 13.56 -33.39 30.52
CA GLY A 97 12.95 -32.56 31.58
C GLY A 97 11.54 -32.06 31.20
N GLU A 98 10.43 -32.83 31.23
CA GLU A 98 9.70 -33.45 32.37
C GLU A 98 9.04 -32.39 33.30
N GLU A 99 7.75 -32.50 33.70
CA GLU A 99 6.82 -33.64 33.68
C GLU A 99 5.30 -33.24 33.73
N ASN A 100 4.39 -34.16 33.34
CA ASN A 100 3.00 -34.39 33.85
C ASN A 100 1.91 -33.27 33.89
N ASN A 101 0.60 -33.55 33.73
CA ASN A 101 -0.10 -34.72 33.18
C ASN A 101 -1.54 -34.41 32.66
N LYS A 102 -2.00 -35.31 31.78
CA LYS A 102 -3.36 -35.86 31.54
C LYS A 102 -4.48 -35.51 32.57
N LYS A 103 -5.79 -35.51 32.23
CA LYS A 103 -6.56 -35.74 30.97
C LYS A 103 -8.07 -35.47 31.23
N ARG A 104 -8.85 -35.23 30.15
CA ARG A 104 -10.26 -35.67 29.85
C ARG A 104 -11.34 -35.49 30.94
N SER A 105 -12.48 -34.82 30.70
CA SER A 105 -13.61 -35.23 29.82
C SER A 105 -14.18 -36.60 30.24
N ASP A 106 -15.50 -36.79 30.40
CA ASP A 106 -16.54 -36.63 29.38
C ASP A 106 -17.87 -36.05 29.95
N SER A 107 -19.04 -36.37 29.35
CA SER A 107 -20.31 -35.63 29.41
C SER A 107 -21.52 -36.42 29.98
N GLU A 108 -22.73 -35.86 29.84
CA GLU A 108 -24.07 -36.48 30.02
C GLU A 108 -24.66 -36.57 31.45
N THR A 109 -25.99 -36.54 31.72
CA THR A 109 -27.21 -36.08 30.99
C THR A 109 -28.40 -35.98 32.00
N GLU A 110 -29.42 -35.15 31.71
CA GLU A 110 -30.81 -35.07 32.28
C GLU A 110 -31.10 -35.15 33.81
N THR A 111 -31.89 -34.19 34.33
CA THR A 111 -33.34 -34.37 34.66
C THR A 111 -33.95 -33.07 35.26
N ARG A 112 -35.28 -33.03 35.45
CA ARG A 112 -36.08 -31.80 35.75
C ARG A 112 -37.17 -32.04 36.80
N SER A 113 -37.16 -31.33 37.94
CA SER A 113 -38.39 -30.98 38.71
C SER A 113 -38.21 -29.97 39.86
N GLU A 114 -38.99 -28.88 39.77
CA GLU A 114 -39.85 -28.25 40.81
C GLU A 114 -39.34 -27.78 42.22
N ARG A 115 -39.53 -26.46 42.44
CA ARG A 115 -40.10 -25.78 43.66
C ARG A 115 -39.29 -25.64 44.98
N LYS A 116 -38.62 -24.47 45.06
CA LYS A 116 -38.51 -23.48 46.18
C LYS A 116 -39.43 -23.64 47.44
N PRO A 117 -39.15 -22.95 48.57
CA PRO A 117 -37.86 -22.62 49.21
C PRO A 117 -37.89 -22.63 50.78
N THR A 118 -36.74 -22.44 51.46
CA THR A 118 -36.69 -21.87 52.83
C THR A 118 -35.58 -20.81 52.98
N LYS A 119 -35.69 -19.93 54.00
CA LYS A 119 -34.98 -18.64 54.09
C LYS A 119 -33.69 -18.71 54.94
N ARG A 120 -32.66 -17.95 54.54
CA ARG A 120 -31.67 -17.36 55.48
C ARG A 120 -32.03 -15.90 55.74
N LYS A 121 -31.74 -15.40 56.95
CA LYS A 121 -31.97 -14.00 57.36
C LYS A 121 -30.92 -13.07 56.74
N LYS A 122 -31.28 -11.79 56.58
CA LYS A 122 -30.36 -10.66 56.42
C LYS A 122 -30.84 -9.53 57.35
N GLN A 123 -29.90 -8.81 57.96
CA GLN A 123 -30.12 -7.55 58.66
C GLN A 123 -29.98 -6.40 57.63
N THR A 124 -30.95 -5.48 57.52
CA THR A 124 -30.98 -4.11 58.14
C THR A 124 -29.81 -3.20 57.67
N GLU A 125 -29.97 -1.91 57.37
CA GLU A 125 -31.02 -0.92 57.74
C GLU A 125 -31.46 0.01 56.57
N ASP A 126 -32.69 0.55 56.72
CA ASP A 126 -33.26 1.85 56.35
C ASP A 126 -32.82 2.70 55.13
N THR A 127 -33.84 3.12 54.36
CA THR A 127 -34.18 4.56 54.26
C THR A 127 -35.70 4.75 54.12
N LYS A 128 -36.25 5.81 54.71
CA LYS A 128 -37.64 6.29 54.56
C LYS A 128 -37.69 7.29 53.36
N GLN A 129 -38.80 7.88 52.91
CA GLN A 129 -40.14 8.05 53.49
C GLN A 129 -41.17 8.40 52.39
N ARG A 130 -42.46 8.54 52.80
CA ARG A 130 -43.63 9.00 52.03
C ARG A 130 -44.18 7.95 51.04
N GLU A 131 -45.48 7.71 50.88
CA GLU A 131 -46.71 8.05 51.65
C GLU A 131 -47.89 7.16 51.14
N GLU A 132 -49.17 7.23 51.54
CA GLU A 132 -49.94 8.20 52.34
C GLU A 132 -51.10 7.50 53.10
N GLN A 133 -51.62 8.15 54.15
CA GLN A 133 -52.99 8.06 54.72
C GLN A 133 -53.60 6.75 55.32
N GLN A 134 -54.21 6.96 56.50
CA GLN A 134 -55.41 6.31 57.09
C GLN A 134 -55.40 4.80 57.48
N VAL A 135 -55.54 4.54 58.79
CA VAL A 135 -56.73 3.90 59.42
C VAL A 135 -56.71 4.20 60.94
N ASN A 136 -57.87 4.15 61.59
CA ASN A 136 -58.09 4.53 62.99
C ASN A 136 -57.39 3.61 64.01
N ASN A 137 -56.97 4.19 65.15
CA ASN A 137 -56.72 3.45 66.38
C ASN A 137 -57.79 3.80 67.42
N GLU A 138 -58.73 2.88 67.66
CA GLU A 138 -59.52 2.81 68.88
C GLU A 138 -59.08 1.57 69.66
N ILE A 139 -58.22 1.73 70.66
CA ILE A 139 -58.05 0.76 71.74
C ILE A 139 -58.04 1.54 73.05
N SER A 140 -58.92 1.13 73.96
CA SER A 140 -59.08 1.65 75.32
C SER A 140 -57.82 1.48 76.15
N GLU A 141 -57.42 2.52 76.90
CA GLU A 141 -56.52 2.33 78.03
C GLU A 141 -57.26 1.63 79.17
N GLU A 142 -56.90 0.38 79.44
CA GLU A 142 -57.14 -0.23 80.75
C GLU A 142 -56.18 0.42 81.76
N LYS A 143 -56.72 0.88 82.90
CA LYS A 143 -55.93 1.22 84.08
C LYS A 143 -56.54 0.53 85.30
N GLU A 144 -55.71 -0.25 85.98
CA GLU A 144 -56.08 -1.09 87.10
C GLU A 144 -56.21 -0.24 88.38
N GLU A 145 -57.38 -0.26 89.03
CA GLU A 145 -57.55 0.27 90.38
C GLU A 145 -57.25 -0.82 91.42
N GLU A 146 -55.97 -0.99 91.78
CA GLU A 146 -55.61 -1.90 92.87
C GLU A 146 -55.72 -1.20 94.25
N LYS A 147 -56.40 -1.86 95.20
CA LYS A 147 -56.76 -1.29 96.50
C LYS A 147 -55.72 -1.60 97.58
N VAL A 148 -55.44 -0.61 98.43
CA VAL A 148 -54.99 -0.85 99.81
C VAL A 148 -55.77 0.05 100.76
N SER A 149 -56.59 -0.55 101.61
CA SER A 149 -57.12 0.06 102.84
C SER A 149 -56.12 -0.09 103.99
N VAL A 150 -56.33 0.64 105.10
CA VAL A 150 -56.62 0.05 106.42
C VAL A 150 -56.59 1.14 107.52
N ASP A 151 -57.57 1.02 108.42
CA ASP A 151 -57.75 1.57 109.77
C ASP A 151 -57.87 3.09 110.04
N GLU A 152 -58.55 3.33 111.17
CA GLU A 152 -59.23 4.55 111.61
C GLU A 152 -58.58 5.13 112.89
N GLU A 153 -59.27 6.11 113.48
CA GLU A 153 -59.15 6.60 114.88
C GLU A 153 -58.03 7.58 115.29
N GLU A 154 -58.48 8.60 116.04
CA GLU A 154 -57.80 9.54 116.95
C GLU A 154 -56.59 10.39 116.47
N ALA A 155 -56.35 11.60 116.96
CA ALA A 155 -57.19 12.72 117.41
C ALA A 155 -56.26 13.96 117.54
N GLU A 156 -56.77 15.18 117.31
CA GLU A 156 -56.10 16.46 117.61
C GLU A 156 -54.63 16.67 117.13
N HIS A 157 -54.43 17.14 115.88
CA HIS A 157 -53.52 18.25 115.47
C HIS A 157 -53.28 18.24 113.94
N ASN A 158 -54.12 18.88 113.11
CA ASN A 158 -53.99 18.70 111.64
C ASN A 158 -54.45 19.83 110.66
N ASP A 159 -54.57 21.09 111.08
CA ASP A 159 -54.87 22.20 110.13
C ASP A 159 -53.70 22.46 109.15
N ASP A 160 -52.47 22.47 109.67
CA ASP A 160 -51.23 22.82 108.96
C ASP A 160 -50.95 21.90 107.76
N TYR A 161 -51.34 20.61 107.84
CA TYR A 161 -51.17 19.66 106.73
C TYR A 161 -52.17 19.90 105.59
N GLN A 162 -53.43 20.23 105.91
CA GLN A 162 -54.43 20.58 104.90
C GLN A 162 -54.07 21.91 104.20
N GLN A 163 -53.53 22.86 104.96
CA GLN A 163 -53.10 24.15 104.42
C GLN A 163 -51.89 23.98 103.49
N LYS A 164 -50.88 23.20 103.88
CA LYS A 164 -49.73 22.83 103.02
C LYS A 164 -50.13 22.03 101.78
N HIS A 165 -51.11 21.13 101.88
CA HIS A 165 -51.63 20.41 100.71
C HIS A 165 -52.29 21.38 99.70
N LYS A 166 -53.05 22.37 100.19
CA LYS A 166 -53.67 23.40 99.36
C LYS A 166 -52.64 24.33 98.70
N GLU A 167 -51.59 24.70 99.42
CA GLU A 167 -50.46 25.47 98.87
C GLU A 167 -49.67 24.66 97.83
N ALA A 168 -49.44 23.36 98.07
CA ALA A 168 -48.80 22.48 97.10
C ALA A 168 -49.63 22.33 95.81
N LEU A 169 -50.96 22.22 95.89
CA LEU A 169 -51.86 22.22 94.73
C LEU A 169 -51.86 23.57 93.99
N ALA A 170 -51.80 24.69 94.72
CA ALA A 170 -51.66 26.02 94.12
C ALA A 170 -50.32 26.19 93.38
N ALA A 171 -49.22 25.68 93.95
CA ALA A 171 -47.92 25.63 93.28
C ALA A 171 -47.94 24.72 92.05
N LEU A 172 -48.59 23.55 92.12
CA LEU A 172 -48.73 22.61 91.00
C LEU A 172 -49.48 23.25 89.82
N THR A 173 -50.63 23.87 90.08
CA THR A 173 -51.41 24.58 89.05
C THR A 173 -50.69 25.80 88.50
N HIS A 174 -49.91 26.51 89.31
CA HIS A 174 -49.04 27.59 88.81
C HIS A 174 -47.95 27.06 87.86
N ILE A 175 -47.26 25.97 88.24
CA ILE A 175 -46.23 25.31 87.43
C ILE A 175 -46.83 24.77 86.12
N GLU A 176 -48.01 24.16 86.16
CA GLU A 176 -48.74 23.70 84.97
C GLU A 176 -49.06 24.86 84.01
N LEU A 177 -49.48 26.01 84.55
CA LEU A 177 -49.80 27.21 83.77
C LEU A 177 -48.52 27.85 83.16
N GLU A 178 -47.38 27.77 83.84
CA GLU A 178 -46.08 28.15 83.27
C GLU A 178 -45.62 27.17 82.19
N PHE A 179 -45.77 25.86 82.38
CA PHE A 179 -45.53 24.86 81.32
C PHE A 179 -46.48 25.03 80.12
N ALA A 180 -47.73 25.48 80.33
CA ALA A 180 -48.63 25.84 79.24
C ALA A 180 -48.06 27.02 78.42
N ARG A 181 -47.73 28.14 79.08
CA ARG A 181 -47.10 29.31 78.44
C ARG A 181 -45.79 28.98 77.74
N LEU A 182 -44.96 28.11 78.33
CA LEU A 182 -43.69 27.68 77.72
C LEU A 182 -43.93 26.82 76.48
N ARG A 183 -44.91 25.90 76.50
CA ARG A 183 -45.32 25.14 75.31
C ARG A 183 -45.85 26.05 74.21
N ASP A 184 -46.72 27.01 74.54
CA ASP A 184 -47.27 27.98 73.58
C ASP A 184 -46.16 28.83 72.94
N LYS A 185 -45.20 29.30 73.75
CA LYS A 185 -44.04 30.05 73.26
C LYS A 185 -43.15 29.19 72.36
N MET A 186 -42.79 27.99 72.78
CA MET A 186 -42.00 27.04 71.97
C MET A 186 -42.69 26.70 70.66
N TYR A 187 -44.02 26.57 70.66
CA TYR A 187 -44.82 26.34 69.45
C TYR A 187 -44.80 27.56 68.53
N GLN A 188 -44.94 28.78 69.06
CA GLN A 188 -44.85 30.02 68.27
C GLN A 188 -43.44 30.20 67.67
N GLU A 189 -42.38 29.98 68.43
CA GLU A 189 -41.00 30.07 67.95
C GLU A 189 -40.73 29.01 66.85
N LYS A 190 -41.18 27.76 67.04
CA LYS A 190 -41.09 26.72 65.98
C LYS A 190 -41.95 27.02 64.75
N MET A 191 -43.12 27.62 64.91
CA MET A 191 -43.97 28.02 63.78
C MET A 191 -43.34 29.16 62.97
N LEU A 192 -42.64 30.10 63.63
CA LEU A 192 -41.89 31.16 62.97
C LEU A 192 -40.65 30.62 62.24
N GLU A 193 -39.92 29.67 62.84
CA GLU A 193 -38.82 28.97 62.16
C GLU A 193 -39.30 28.26 60.88
N LEU A 194 -40.36 27.44 60.97
CA LEU A 194 -40.93 26.71 59.82
C LEU A 194 -41.47 27.66 58.74
N ASN A 195 -42.07 28.80 59.12
CA ASN A 195 -42.54 29.80 58.16
C ASN A 195 -41.36 30.52 57.46
N ASN A 196 -40.29 30.82 58.19
CA ASN A 196 -39.06 31.37 57.61
C ASN A 196 -38.39 30.37 56.66
N GLU A 197 -38.35 29.08 57.02
CA GLU A 197 -37.85 28.00 56.17
C GLU A 197 -38.70 27.88 54.88
N ALA A 198 -40.03 27.87 55.01
CA ALA A 198 -40.94 27.86 53.86
C ALA A 198 -40.76 29.07 52.94
N LEU A 199 -40.53 30.27 53.48
CA LEU A 199 -40.19 31.47 52.70
C LEU A 199 -38.83 31.33 52.00
N MET A 200 -37.82 30.74 52.65
CA MET A 200 -36.50 30.48 52.04
C MET A 200 -36.58 29.41 50.93
N ILE A 201 -37.46 28.42 51.06
CA ILE A 201 -37.75 27.44 50.01
C ILE A 201 -38.49 28.10 48.84
N ALA A 202 -39.53 28.91 49.12
CA ALA A 202 -40.29 29.63 48.09
C ALA A 202 -39.42 30.63 47.29
N ASN A 203 -38.45 31.27 47.95
CA ASN A 203 -37.45 32.14 47.32
C ASN A 203 -36.25 31.37 46.72
N GLY A 204 -36.25 30.03 46.76
CA GLY A 204 -35.17 29.19 46.23
C GLY A 204 -33.82 29.34 46.92
N THR A 205 -33.78 29.97 48.10
CA THR A 205 -32.54 30.36 48.82
C THR A 205 -32.17 29.41 49.96
N HIS A 206 -32.94 28.34 50.19
CA HIS A 206 -32.67 27.35 51.24
C HIS A 206 -31.35 26.59 50.96
N PRO A 207 -30.39 26.52 51.91
CA PRO A 207 -29.05 26.02 51.64
C PRO A 207 -29.00 24.53 51.24
N GLU A 208 -29.87 23.69 51.81
CA GLU A 208 -30.00 22.28 51.42
C GLU A 208 -30.60 22.12 50.02
N LEU A 209 -31.54 22.99 49.64
CA LEU A 209 -32.10 22.98 48.29
C LEU A 209 -31.03 23.36 47.26
N LEU A 210 -30.17 24.33 47.57
CA LEU A 210 -29.06 24.74 46.72
C LEU A 210 -28.00 23.64 46.55
N SER A 211 -27.66 22.88 47.60
CA SER A 211 -26.71 21.77 47.47
C SER A 211 -27.28 20.61 46.63
N LEU A 212 -28.55 20.25 46.84
CA LEU A 212 -29.25 19.24 46.04
C LEU A 212 -29.40 19.67 44.58
N MET A 213 -29.74 20.94 44.31
CA MET A 213 -29.80 21.48 42.95
C MET A 213 -28.42 21.46 42.28
N ALA A 214 -27.36 21.86 42.98
CA ALA A 214 -26.00 21.81 42.46
C ALA A 214 -25.56 20.37 42.10
N GLU A 215 -25.92 19.37 42.92
CA GLU A 215 -25.63 17.96 42.61
C GLU A 215 -26.43 17.48 41.38
N ILE A 216 -27.69 17.88 41.25
CA ILE A 216 -28.52 17.57 40.07
C ILE A 216 -27.93 18.22 38.80
N GLU A 217 -27.44 19.47 38.89
CA GLU A 217 -26.75 20.14 37.79
C GLU A 217 -25.42 19.46 37.43
N GLU A 218 -24.64 19.02 38.41
CA GLU A 218 -23.39 18.30 38.17
C GLU A 218 -23.65 16.93 37.51
N ARG A 219 -24.63 16.17 38.00
CA ARG A 219 -25.09 14.90 37.40
C ARG A 219 -25.60 15.11 35.96
N LYS A 220 -26.33 16.20 35.69
CA LYS A 220 -26.80 16.63 34.36
C LYS A 220 -25.63 16.99 33.44
N MET A 221 -24.64 17.75 33.92
CA MET A 221 -23.45 18.14 33.18
C MET A 221 -22.54 16.94 32.86
N LYS A 222 -22.37 15.99 33.80
CA LYS A 222 -21.70 14.70 33.57
C LYS A 222 -22.37 13.93 32.43
N ARG A 223 -23.69 13.71 32.49
CA ARG A 223 -24.46 13.04 31.40
C ARG A 223 -24.32 13.75 30.05
N ILE A 224 -24.43 15.09 30.02
CA ILE A 224 -24.27 15.88 28.80
C ILE A 224 -22.86 15.75 28.22
N ASN A 225 -21.82 15.72 29.05
CA ASN A 225 -20.44 15.57 28.58
C ASN A 225 -20.17 14.15 28.07
N SER A 226 -20.61 13.10 28.77
CA SER A 226 -20.53 11.72 28.25
C SER A 226 -21.23 11.56 26.90
N ALA A 227 -22.40 12.19 26.71
CA ALA A 227 -23.11 12.19 25.43
C ALA A 227 -22.37 12.96 24.31
N LYS A 228 -21.70 14.08 24.64
CA LYS A 228 -20.85 14.82 23.69
C LYS A 228 -19.64 13.99 23.25
N GLU A 229 -18.94 13.36 24.18
CA GLU A 229 -17.75 12.55 23.85
C GLU A 229 -18.14 11.26 23.11
N TRP A 230 -19.25 10.62 23.47
CA TRP A 230 -19.80 9.50 22.68
C TRP A 230 -20.14 9.93 21.25
N ARG A 231 -20.79 11.09 21.05
CA ARG A 231 -21.06 11.63 19.70
C ARG A 231 -19.77 11.93 18.92
N ARG A 232 -18.73 12.47 19.58
CA ARG A 232 -17.41 12.70 18.97
C ARG A 232 -16.73 11.39 18.56
N TYR A 233 -16.78 10.37 19.42
CA TYR A 233 -16.27 9.04 19.14
C TYR A 233 -16.98 8.39 17.94
N GLN A 234 -18.32 8.41 17.91
CA GLN A 234 -19.08 7.87 16.77
C GLN A 234 -18.77 8.60 15.46
N TYR A 235 -18.67 9.94 15.48
CA TYR A 235 -18.26 10.70 14.29
C TYR A 235 -16.85 10.32 13.81
N ALA A 236 -15.89 10.13 14.72
CA ALA A 236 -14.55 9.67 14.37
C ALA A 236 -14.53 8.22 13.82
N ASN A 237 -15.41 7.35 14.33
CA ASN A 237 -15.59 5.98 13.83
C ASN A 237 -16.14 5.97 12.39
N PHE A 238 -17.27 6.65 12.15
CA PHE A 238 -17.84 6.77 10.80
C PHE A 238 -16.88 7.41 9.80
N LYS A 239 -16.10 8.42 10.22
CA LYS A 239 -15.07 9.02 9.36
C LYS A 239 -14.00 7.99 8.95
N ARG A 240 -13.48 7.20 9.89
CA ARG A 240 -12.49 6.14 9.58
C ARG A 240 -13.06 5.05 8.67
N GLN A 241 -14.33 4.69 8.84
CA GLN A 241 -15.03 3.74 7.97
C GLN A 241 -15.15 4.29 6.54
N TYR A 242 -15.54 5.56 6.39
CA TYR A 242 -15.60 6.24 5.10
C TYR A 242 -14.22 6.29 4.41
N GLU A 243 -13.17 6.73 5.12
CA GLU A 243 -11.80 6.77 4.60
C GLU A 243 -11.30 5.38 4.16
N GLY A 244 -11.67 4.32 4.89
CA GLY A 244 -11.37 2.93 4.53
C GLY A 244 -12.10 2.45 3.27
N LEU A 245 -13.39 2.80 3.11
CA LEU A 245 -14.19 2.46 1.93
C LEU A 245 -13.72 3.22 0.68
N GLU A 246 -13.37 4.50 0.80
CA GLU A 246 -12.80 5.30 -0.28
C GLU A 246 -11.47 4.69 -0.77
N TYR A 247 -10.59 4.32 0.17
CA TYR A 247 -9.34 3.62 -0.14
C TYR A 247 -9.58 2.27 -0.84
N GLN A 248 -10.52 1.46 -0.34
CA GLN A 248 -10.88 0.18 -0.94
C GLN A 248 -11.41 0.33 -2.38
N ALA A 249 -12.28 1.32 -2.62
CA ALA A 249 -12.81 1.62 -3.95
C ALA A 249 -11.69 2.04 -4.94
N ASN A 250 -10.75 2.88 -4.49
CA ASN A 250 -9.60 3.29 -5.29
C ASN A 250 -8.66 2.11 -5.63
N VAL A 251 -8.35 1.26 -4.64
CA VAL A 251 -7.54 0.04 -4.86
C VAL A 251 -8.22 -0.91 -5.83
N HIS A 252 -9.54 -1.10 -5.72
CA HIS A 252 -10.34 -1.92 -6.63
C HIS A 252 -10.30 -1.37 -8.07
N PHE A 253 -10.52 -0.06 -8.26
CA PHE A 253 -10.41 0.61 -9.56
C PHE A 253 -9.00 0.47 -10.18
N ILE A 254 -7.94 0.67 -9.41
CA ILE A 254 -6.55 0.49 -9.86
C ILE A 254 -6.30 -0.96 -10.28
N SER A 255 -6.82 -1.93 -9.53
CA SER A 255 -6.72 -3.35 -9.85
C SER A 255 -7.41 -3.71 -11.18
N GLN A 256 -8.67 -3.27 -11.37
CA GLN A 256 -9.42 -3.49 -12.61
C GLN A 256 -8.71 -2.86 -13.83
N LYS A 257 -8.28 -1.60 -13.72
CA LYS A 257 -7.52 -0.90 -14.77
C LYS A 257 -6.24 -1.67 -15.17
N ASN A 258 -5.53 -2.21 -14.19
CA ASN A 258 -4.34 -3.02 -14.42
C ASN A 258 -4.67 -4.40 -15.03
N ALA A 259 -5.80 -5.01 -14.66
CA ALA A 259 -6.29 -6.26 -15.26
C ALA A 259 -6.65 -6.06 -16.75
N LEU A 260 -7.41 -5.01 -17.07
CA LEU A 260 -7.76 -4.65 -18.44
C LEU A 260 -6.51 -4.39 -19.30
N ARG A 261 -5.51 -3.68 -18.76
CA ARG A 261 -4.22 -3.45 -19.43
C ARG A 261 -3.49 -4.77 -19.73
N ARG A 262 -3.48 -5.74 -18.80
CA ARG A 262 -2.89 -7.07 -19.03
C ARG A 262 -3.65 -7.84 -20.11
N GLY A 263 -4.99 -7.83 -20.10
CA GLY A 263 -5.82 -8.45 -21.13
C GLY A 263 -5.55 -7.89 -22.53
N LEU A 264 -5.45 -6.56 -22.66
CA LEU A 264 -5.12 -5.90 -23.93
C LEU A 264 -3.70 -6.27 -24.42
N LEU A 265 -2.69 -6.28 -23.54
CA LEU A 265 -1.33 -6.69 -23.89
C LEU A 265 -1.27 -8.15 -24.35
N ASN A 266 -2.00 -9.06 -23.70
CA ASN A 266 -2.11 -10.45 -24.14
C ASN A 266 -2.80 -10.57 -25.51
N SER A 267 -3.86 -9.80 -25.75
CA SER A 267 -4.53 -9.77 -27.07
C SER A 267 -3.59 -9.26 -28.18
N ILE A 268 -2.80 -8.21 -27.91
CA ILE A 268 -1.80 -7.68 -28.85
C ILE A 268 -0.70 -8.71 -29.13
N ASN A 269 -0.17 -9.36 -28.09
CA ASN A 269 0.83 -10.41 -28.24
C ASN A 269 0.31 -11.61 -29.04
N ASN A 270 -0.92 -12.07 -28.76
CA ASN A 270 -1.53 -13.18 -29.49
C ASN A 270 -1.76 -12.82 -30.97
N LYS A 271 -2.16 -11.59 -31.28
CA LYS A 271 -2.24 -11.09 -32.67
C LYS A 271 -0.87 -11.02 -33.33
N LYS A 272 0.17 -10.56 -32.63
CA LYS A 272 1.56 -10.56 -33.14
C LYS A 272 2.01 -11.98 -33.49
N TRP A 273 1.84 -12.94 -32.58
CA TRP A 273 2.14 -14.35 -32.84
C TRP A 273 1.31 -14.91 -34.00
N SER A 274 0.05 -14.51 -34.16
CA SER A 274 -0.78 -14.94 -35.29
C SER A 274 -0.23 -14.43 -36.63
N ILE A 275 0.32 -13.22 -36.68
CA ILE A 275 0.93 -12.63 -37.89
C ILE A 275 2.32 -13.24 -38.15
N GLU A 276 3.11 -13.51 -37.10
CA GLU A 276 4.44 -14.15 -37.23
C GLU A 276 4.35 -15.63 -37.63
N ASN A 277 3.24 -16.30 -37.35
CA ASN A 277 2.96 -17.68 -37.77
C ASN A 277 2.04 -17.76 -39.02
N GLU A 278 1.56 -16.63 -39.54
CA GLU A 278 0.81 -16.63 -40.81
C GLU A 278 1.80 -16.96 -41.94
N PRO A 279 1.59 -18.05 -42.70
CA PRO A 279 2.55 -18.47 -43.72
C PRO A 279 2.43 -17.53 -44.93
N LEU A 280 3.11 -16.40 -44.85
CA LEU A 280 3.39 -15.53 -46.00
C LEU A 280 4.10 -16.39 -47.05
N GLU A 281 3.37 -16.81 -48.09
CA GLU A 281 4.01 -17.41 -49.26
C GLU A 281 5.06 -16.43 -49.76
N PRO A 282 6.35 -16.81 -49.81
CA PRO A 282 7.39 -15.86 -50.14
C PRO A 282 7.24 -15.46 -51.61
N LYS A 283 6.65 -14.29 -51.86
CA LYS A 283 6.47 -13.73 -53.21
C LYS A 283 7.82 -13.76 -53.88
N ARG A 284 7.96 -14.61 -54.89
CA ARG A 284 9.26 -15.06 -55.41
C ARG A 284 9.94 -13.92 -56.16
N THR A 285 10.66 -13.08 -55.43
CA THR A 285 11.36 -11.92 -55.99
C THR A 285 12.35 -12.38 -57.05
N THR A 286 12.06 -12.05 -58.31
CA THR A 286 12.89 -12.44 -59.46
C THR A 286 14.28 -11.81 -59.39
N ILE A 287 14.40 -10.66 -58.72
CA ILE A 287 15.68 -10.05 -58.36
C ILE A 287 16.02 -10.38 -56.90
N TYR A 288 17.28 -10.70 -56.64
CA TYR A 288 17.87 -10.72 -55.30
C TYR A 288 19.15 -9.87 -55.31
N VAL A 289 19.45 -9.18 -54.22
CA VAL A 289 20.68 -8.39 -54.07
C VAL A 289 21.29 -8.59 -52.69
N SER A 290 22.59 -8.87 -52.65
CA SER A 290 23.39 -8.87 -51.43
C SER A 290 24.48 -7.80 -51.52
N ARG A 291 24.90 -7.29 -50.35
CA ARG A 291 25.91 -6.25 -50.21
C ARG A 291 26.82 -6.64 -49.05
N TYR A 292 28.13 -6.63 -49.26
CA TYR A 292 29.10 -7.07 -48.28
C TYR A 292 30.43 -6.33 -48.44
N LEU A 293 31.27 -6.42 -47.39
CA LEU A 293 32.60 -5.85 -47.35
C LEU A 293 33.63 -6.90 -47.74
N THR A 294 34.64 -6.50 -48.52
CA THR A 294 35.86 -7.26 -48.76
C THR A 294 37.01 -6.56 -48.04
N GLU A 295 37.16 -6.80 -46.73
CA GLU A 295 38.12 -6.08 -45.90
C GLU A 295 39.55 -6.64 -46.04
N TYR A 296 40.53 -5.74 -46.14
CA TYR A 296 41.96 -6.07 -46.17
C TYR A 296 42.71 -5.17 -45.18
N GLY A 297 42.48 -5.41 -43.89
CA GLY A 297 43.13 -4.71 -42.78
C GLY A 297 42.34 -3.53 -42.21
N GLN A 298 43.06 -2.65 -41.52
CA GLN A 298 42.47 -1.54 -40.74
C GLN A 298 42.34 -0.23 -41.54
N GLU A 299 43.06 -0.08 -42.64
CA GLU A 299 43.05 1.15 -43.45
C GLU A 299 42.22 1.03 -44.73
N ARG A 300 42.17 -0.16 -45.34
CA ARG A 300 41.51 -0.40 -46.64
C ARG A 300 40.44 -1.47 -46.57
N GLY A 301 39.46 -1.35 -47.46
CA GLY A 301 38.50 -2.39 -47.78
C GLY A 301 37.91 -2.18 -49.17
N GLY A 302 37.06 -3.11 -49.60
CA GLY A 302 36.20 -2.95 -50.76
C GLY A 302 34.74 -3.10 -50.37
N LEU A 303 33.87 -2.39 -51.07
CA LEU A 303 32.44 -2.60 -51.09
C LEU A 303 32.12 -3.51 -52.28
N LYS A 304 31.38 -4.59 -52.03
CA LYS A 304 30.93 -5.52 -53.07
C LYS A 304 29.42 -5.69 -53.02
N VAL A 305 28.79 -5.46 -54.17
CA VAL A 305 27.36 -5.60 -54.38
C VAL A 305 27.16 -6.71 -55.41
N THR A 306 26.32 -7.70 -55.11
CA THR A 306 26.02 -8.79 -56.04
C THR A 306 24.52 -8.86 -56.27
N ILE A 307 24.11 -8.56 -57.51
CA ILE A 307 22.72 -8.48 -57.95
C ILE A 307 22.45 -9.67 -58.87
N TYR A 308 21.38 -10.40 -58.60
CA TYR A 308 20.99 -11.62 -59.30
C TYR A 308 19.68 -11.36 -60.02
N ASN A 309 19.65 -11.43 -61.35
CA ASN A 309 18.42 -11.48 -62.13
C ASN A 309 18.08 -12.94 -62.44
N ARG A 310 17.02 -13.49 -61.81
CA ARG A 310 16.53 -14.85 -62.07
C ARG A 310 15.52 -14.92 -63.23
N HIS A 311 15.26 -13.80 -63.91
CA HIS A 311 14.35 -13.78 -65.06
C HIS A 311 15.01 -14.46 -66.25
N LYS A 312 14.35 -15.44 -66.88
CA LYS A 312 14.99 -16.35 -67.84
C LYS A 312 15.12 -15.82 -69.27
N THR A 313 14.35 -14.79 -69.64
CA THR A 313 14.28 -14.26 -71.01
C THR A 313 14.58 -12.77 -71.05
N ASP A 314 13.88 -11.99 -70.22
CA ASP A 314 13.88 -10.53 -70.32
C ASP A 314 14.98 -9.91 -69.43
N SER A 315 15.57 -8.81 -69.92
CA SER A 315 16.46 -7.97 -69.12
C SER A 315 15.64 -7.03 -68.24
N VAL A 316 16.04 -6.84 -66.98
CA VAL A 316 15.26 -6.04 -66.01
C VAL A 316 15.96 -4.71 -65.70
N PRO A 317 15.35 -3.55 -65.96
CA PRO A 317 15.89 -2.26 -65.57
C PRO A 317 15.73 -2.05 -64.05
N ILE A 318 16.79 -1.55 -63.42
CA ILE A 318 16.85 -1.24 -61.99
C ILE A 318 17.48 0.13 -61.76
N VAL A 319 17.18 0.75 -60.62
CA VAL A 319 17.95 1.86 -60.06
C VAL A 319 18.53 1.40 -58.73
N TYR A 320 19.86 1.29 -58.65
CA TYR A 320 20.59 1.01 -57.42
C TYR A 320 21.05 2.31 -56.77
N TYR A 321 20.67 2.55 -55.51
CA TYR A 321 21.04 3.72 -54.73
C TYR A 321 21.74 3.31 -53.43
N ASP A 322 22.90 3.89 -53.14
CA ASP A 322 23.62 3.71 -51.88
C ASP A 322 24.09 5.05 -51.29
N SER A 323 24.03 5.18 -49.96
CA SER A 323 24.38 6.37 -49.18
C SER A 323 25.43 6.02 -48.13
N ILE A 324 26.68 6.05 -48.55
CA ILE A 324 27.82 5.52 -47.82
C ILE A 324 28.45 6.62 -46.93
N PRO A 325 28.59 6.42 -45.61
CA PRO A 325 29.07 7.44 -44.68
C PRO A 325 30.45 8.02 -45.01
N TRP A 326 30.67 9.28 -44.63
CA TRP A 326 31.85 10.07 -45.02
C TRP A 326 33.21 9.53 -44.55
N TYR A 327 33.19 8.63 -43.57
CA TYR A 327 34.36 7.94 -43.02
C TYR A 327 34.81 6.74 -43.87
N LEU A 328 34.13 6.45 -44.98
CA LEU A 328 34.54 5.49 -46.02
C LEU A 328 34.78 6.26 -47.33
N LYS A 329 36.03 6.29 -47.80
CA LYS A 329 36.42 7.03 -49.01
C LYS A 329 36.42 6.15 -50.24
N LEU A 330 35.26 6.01 -50.87
CA LEU A 330 35.08 5.25 -52.10
C LEU A 330 35.91 5.81 -53.25
N TYR A 331 36.67 4.94 -53.91
CA TYR A 331 37.45 5.25 -55.10
C TYR A 331 36.66 4.88 -56.35
N LEU A 332 35.93 5.84 -56.93
CA LEU A 332 35.12 5.60 -58.13
C LEU A 332 35.94 5.05 -59.33
N HIS A 333 37.24 5.36 -59.40
CA HIS A 333 38.15 4.84 -60.43
C HIS A 333 38.51 3.35 -60.26
N THR A 334 38.18 2.73 -59.12
CA THR A 334 38.33 1.28 -58.88
C THR A 334 37.03 0.50 -59.13
N LEU A 335 35.97 1.19 -59.59
CA LEU A 335 34.71 0.58 -59.98
C LEU A 335 34.95 -0.48 -61.06
N GLN A 336 34.68 -1.73 -60.71
CA GLN A 336 34.66 -2.85 -61.66
C GLN A 336 33.26 -3.48 -61.65
N VAL A 337 32.75 -3.76 -62.84
CA VAL A 337 31.49 -4.48 -63.06
C VAL A 337 31.84 -5.82 -63.72
N ASN A 338 31.40 -6.91 -63.12
CA ASN A 338 31.61 -8.26 -63.65
C ASN A 338 30.25 -8.96 -63.80
N VAL A 339 29.98 -9.46 -65.01
CA VAL A 339 28.71 -10.08 -65.40
C VAL A 339 28.94 -11.57 -65.66
N ILE A 340 28.24 -12.39 -64.89
CA ILE A 340 28.23 -13.86 -65.02
C ILE A 340 26.83 -14.22 -65.55
N GLY A 341 26.71 -14.47 -66.85
CA GLY A 341 25.45 -14.77 -67.52
C GLY A 341 25.55 -14.60 -69.04
N SER A 342 24.45 -14.76 -69.77
CA SER A 342 24.41 -14.69 -71.25
C SER A 342 24.28 -13.24 -71.79
N GLY A 343 24.91 -12.25 -71.14
CA GLY A 343 24.76 -10.83 -71.47
C GLY A 343 26.05 -10.18 -71.97
N ASN A 344 25.91 -9.11 -72.74
CA ASN A 344 27.04 -8.23 -73.06
C ASN A 344 27.53 -7.54 -71.78
N ARG A 345 28.85 -7.37 -71.62
CA ARG A 345 29.43 -6.91 -70.34
C ARG A 345 29.40 -5.40 -70.15
N ASP A 346 29.53 -4.66 -71.25
CA ASP A 346 29.98 -3.28 -71.19
C ASP A 346 28.82 -2.28 -71.03
N ASP A 347 27.59 -2.68 -71.37
CA ASP A 347 26.39 -1.82 -71.42
C ASP A 347 25.49 -1.90 -70.16
N VAL A 348 25.93 -2.58 -69.09
CA VAL A 348 25.06 -2.90 -67.93
C VAL A 348 24.75 -1.68 -67.06
N ILE A 349 25.65 -0.70 -66.94
CA ILE A 349 25.36 0.60 -66.29
C ILE A 349 25.04 1.60 -67.39
N GLN A 350 23.80 2.07 -67.44
CA GLN A 350 23.32 3.01 -68.45
C GLN A 350 23.58 4.46 -68.06
N GLN A 351 23.36 4.78 -66.78
CA GLN A 351 23.62 6.10 -66.21
C GLN A 351 24.13 5.96 -64.78
N MET A 352 25.06 6.83 -64.38
CA MET A 352 25.53 6.92 -63.00
C MET A 352 25.57 8.37 -62.53
N TYR A 353 25.00 8.61 -61.35
CA TYR A 353 25.17 9.84 -60.59
C TYR A 353 26.01 9.55 -59.33
N TYR A 354 27.09 10.30 -59.15
CA TYR A 354 27.99 10.18 -58.00
C TYR A 354 28.16 11.51 -57.30
N GLN A 355 28.00 11.50 -55.98
CA GLN A 355 28.30 12.63 -55.13
C GLN A 355 29.38 12.26 -54.10
N PRO A 356 30.59 12.84 -54.15
CA PRO A 356 31.66 12.50 -53.21
C PRO A 356 31.38 13.03 -51.80
N ALA A 357 31.78 12.23 -50.80
CA ALA A 357 31.64 12.53 -49.38
C ALA A 357 32.48 13.75 -48.96
N ILE A 358 31.98 14.53 -47.99
CA ILE A 358 32.77 15.57 -47.32
C ILE A 358 32.84 15.23 -45.83
N ASP A 359 34.08 15.17 -45.32
CA ASP A 359 34.41 14.88 -43.93
C ASP A 359 33.49 15.61 -42.95
N ARG A 360 32.87 14.82 -42.05
CA ARG A 360 32.04 15.31 -40.94
C ARG A 360 30.85 16.18 -41.39
N LYS A 361 30.49 16.16 -42.68
CA LYS A 361 29.43 16.99 -43.28
C LYS A 361 28.39 16.20 -44.09
N ARG A 362 28.82 15.33 -45.03
CA ARG A 362 27.88 14.58 -45.89
C ARG A 362 28.42 13.21 -46.32
N PRO A 363 27.57 12.16 -46.42
CA PRO A 363 27.94 10.89 -47.04
C PRO A 363 28.30 11.05 -48.52
N SER A 364 28.89 10.02 -49.10
CA SER A 364 28.93 9.84 -50.55
C SER A 364 27.69 9.08 -51.01
N THR A 365 27.01 9.57 -52.05
CA THR A 365 25.90 8.85 -52.67
C THR A 365 26.29 8.33 -54.04
N ILE A 366 25.90 7.10 -54.33
CA ILE A 366 26.00 6.48 -55.65
C ILE A 366 24.58 6.13 -56.09
N GLU A 367 24.22 6.50 -57.30
CA GLU A 367 22.98 6.09 -57.96
C GLU A 367 23.33 5.56 -59.36
N CYS A 368 22.99 4.30 -59.63
CA CYS A 368 23.26 3.61 -60.89
C CYS A 368 21.93 3.15 -61.51
N GLU A 369 21.59 3.66 -62.69
CA GLU A 369 20.57 3.07 -63.55
C GLU A 369 21.22 1.94 -64.36
N MET A 370 20.70 0.72 -64.20
CA MET A 370 21.33 -0.50 -64.71
C MET A 370 20.31 -1.40 -65.39
N LEU A 371 20.71 -2.03 -66.50
CA LEU A 371 19.91 -3.03 -67.19
C LEU A 371 20.50 -4.42 -66.92
N LEU A 372 19.87 -5.20 -66.04
CA LEU A 372 20.33 -6.54 -65.69
C LEU A 372 20.00 -7.54 -66.82
N PRO A 373 20.99 -8.20 -67.45
CA PRO A 373 20.73 -9.24 -68.45
C PRO A 373 19.92 -10.42 -67.87
N PRO A 374 19.22 -11.23 -68.69
CA PRO A 374 18.51 -12.41 -68.22
C PRO A 374 19.47 -13.46 -67.63
N ASP A 375 18.96 -14.20 -66.64
CA ASP A 375 19.61 -15.30 -65.91
C ASP A 375 21.07 -15.01 -65.54
N SER A 376 21.32 -13.80 -65.00
CA SER A 376 22.65 -13.25 -64.80
C SER A 376 22.92 -12.80 -63.36
N ILE A 377 24.21 -12.78 -63.02
CA ILE A 377 24.73 -12.23 -61.77
C ILE A 377 25.64 -11.05 -62.13
N VAL A 378 25.19 -9.85 -61.80
CA VAL A 378 25.96 -8.61 -61.94
C VAL A 378 26.63 -8.29 -60.60
N THR A 379 27.95 -8.26 -60.60
CA THR A 379 28.77 -7.92 -59.42
C THR A 379 29.43 -6.57 -59.63
N MET A 380 29.18 -5.64 -58.72
CA MET A 380 29.83 -4.33 -58.67
C MET A 380 30.82 -4.32 -57.49
N THR A 381 32.08 -3.96 -57.74
CA THR A 381 33.14 -3.84 -56.73
C THR A 381 33.77 -2.46 -56.78
N MET A 382 34.02 -1.87 -55.62
CA MET A 382 34.70 -0.57 -55.47
C MET A 382 35.56 -0.57 -54.20
N ASP A 383 36.79 -0.10 -54.28
CA ASP A 383 37.66 0.03 -53.10
C ASP A 383 37.34 1.30 -52.30
N PHE A 384 37.65 1.29 -51.00
CA PHE A 384 37.59 2.45 -50.12
C PHE A 384 38.68 2.45 -49.05
N ASP A 385 39.11 3.65 -48.64
CA ASP A 385 39.92 3.85 -47.45
C ASP A 385 39.04 4.23 -46.24
N LYS A 386 39.41 3.72 -45.05
CA LYS A 386 38.77 3.98 -43.75
C LYS A 386 39.39 5.24 -43.14
N VAL A 387 38.57 6.26 -42.85
CA VAL A 387 39.06 7.52 -42.26
C VAL A 387 39.30 7.36 -40.76
N PHE A 388 40.48 7.76 -40.29
CA PHE A 388 40.78 7.86 -38.87
C PHE A 388 39.86 8.89 -38.18
N LEU A 389 39.10 8.41 -37.20
CA LEU A 389 38.24 9.22 -36.36
C LEU A 389 39.02 9.79 -35.17
N LYS A 390 38.55 10.91 -34.60
CA LYS A 390 39.05 11.40 -33.32
C LYS A 390 38.51 10.53 -32.19
N TYR A 391 39.19 10.45 -31.05
CA TYR A 391 38.71 9.69 -29.89
C TYR A 391 37.29 10.12 -29.43
N THR A 392 36.93 11.40 -29.62
CA THR A 392 35.59 11.97 -29.35
C THR A 392 34.50 11.59 -30.35
N GLU A 393 34.88 11.00 -31.50
CA GLU A 393 33.98 10.64 -32.59
C GLU A 393 33.64 9.13 -32.58
N HIS A 394 34.28 8.34 -31.72
CA HIS A 394 33.89 6.97 -31.44
C HIS A 394 32.70 6.89 -30.48
N ARG A 395 31.92 5.80 -30.61
CA ARG A 395 30.92 5.41 -29.61
C ARG A 395 31.63 4.93 -28.32
N PRO A 396 30.95 4.91 -27.16
CA PRO A 396 31.53 4.45 -25.90
C PRO A 396 32.09 3.02 -25.93
N ASP A 397 31.52 2.15 -26.76
CA ASP A 397 32.16 0.94 -27.26
C ASP A 397 32.62 1.20 -28.70
N ALA A 398 33.94 1.33 -28.88
CA ALA A 398 34.57 1.50 -30.18
C ALA A 398 34.86 0.17 -30.90
N ASN A 399 34.90 -0.95 -30.17
CA ASN A 399 35.28 -2.26 -30.68
C ASN A 399 34.11 -2.95 -31.43
N ARG A 400 32.87 -2.58 -31.13
CA ARG A 400 31.68 -2.97 -31.93
C ARG A 400 31.82 -2.60 -33.41
N GLY A 401 32.47 -1.47 -33.73
CA GLY A 401 32.42 -0.85 -35.05
C GLY A 401 31.16 -0.03 -35.32
N PHE A 402 31.01 0.39 -36.58
CA PHE A 402 30.02 1.35 -37.04
C PHE A 402 29.03 0.71 -38.02
N ASP A 403 27.74 0.85 -37.75
CA ASP A 403 26.68 0.36 -38.63
C ASP A 403 26.52 1.30 -39.84
N VAL A 404 26.42 0.74 -41.03
CA VAL A 404 26.20 1.42 -42.31
C VAL A 404 24.87 0.95 -42.87
N GLY A 405 23.99 1.90 -43.18
CA GLY A 405 22.65 1.63 -43.70
C GLY A 405 22.65 0.82 -45.00
N SER A 406 21.55 0.11 -45.24
CA SER A 406 21.28 -0.64 -46.46
C SER A 406 21.29 0.24 -47.70
N ALA A 407 21.76 -0.32 -48.82
CA ALA A 407 21.46 0.24 -50.13
C ALA A 407 20.02 -0.14 -50.55
N VAL A 408 19.47 0.58 -51.53
CA VAL A 408 18.11 0.40 -52.05
C VAL A 408 18.20 0.09 -53.54
N LEU A 409 17.64 -1.05 -53.95
CA LEU A 409 17.42 -1.40 -55.35
C LEU A 409 15.94 -1.19 -55.67
N THR A 410 15.65 -0.23 -56.54
CA THR A 410 14.29 0.02 -57.06
C THR A 410 14.13 -0.63 -58.42
N THR A 411 13.00 -1.32 -58.64
CA THR A 411 12.68 -2.03 -59.88
C THR A 411 11.16 -2.09 -60.07
N LYS A 412 10.68 -2.76 -61.12
CA LYS A 412 9.27 -3.10 -61.31
C LYS A 412 9.06 -4.60 -61.12
N ASP A 413 7.99 -4.94 -60.42
CA ASP A 413 7.47 -6.30 -60.32
C ASP A 413 6.76 -6.69 -61.64
N PRO A 414 6.47 -7.97 -61.94
CA PRO A 414 5.78 -8.37 -63.18
C PRO A 414 4.41 -7.69 -63.39
N GLU A 415 3.77 -7.29 -62.29
CA GLU A 415 2.52 -6.49 -62.25
C GLU A 415 2.73 -5.00 -62.63
N GLN A 416 3.94 -4.60 -63.06
CA GLN A 416 4.40 -3.21 -63.27
C GLN A 416 4.43 -2.32 -62.00
N ASN A 417 4.07 -2.89 -60.83
CA ASN A 417 4.15 -2.24 -59.53
C ASN A 417 5.60 -1.91 -59.14
N LEU A 418 5.82 -0.75 -58.51
CA LEU A 418 7.15 -0.31 -58.07
C LEU A 418 7.62 -1.11 -56.85
N MET A 419 8.65 -1.94 -57.03
CA MET A 419 9.26 -2.74 -55.97
C MET A 419 10.56 -2.09 -55.48
N ARG A 420 10.76 -2.07 -54.15
CA ARG A 420 12.02 -1.67 -53.51
C ARG A 420 12.57 -2.84 -52.69
N ILE A 421 13.78 -3.25 -53.01
CA ILE A 421 14.54 -4.28 -52.29
C ILE A 421 15.65 -3.57 -51.52
N TYR A 422 15.75 -3.84 -50.22
CA TYR A 422 16.82 -3.32 -49.37
C TYR A 422 17.91 -4.38 -49.24
N THR A 423 19.18 -3.97 -49.30
CA THR A 423 20.31 -4.88 -49.04
C THR A 423 20.49 -5.11 -47.55
N ASP A 424 21.40 -6.01 -47.19
CA ASP A 424 21.94 -6.08 -45.83
C ASP A 424 22.56 -4.75 -45.38
N THR A 425 22.50 -4.49 -44.08
CA THR A 425 23.29 -3.45 -43.41
C THR A 425 24.71 -3.94 -43.19
N LEU A 426 25.70 -3.06 -43.29
CA LEU A 426 27.11 -3.43 -43.10
C LEU A 426 27.58 -2.98 -41.71
N LEU A 427 28.48 -3.75 -41.11
CA LEU A 427 29.19 -3.36 -39.88
C LEU A 427 30.66 -3.17 -40.23
N VAL A 428 31.18 -1.95 -40.10
CA VAL A 428 32.58 -1.61 -40.41
C VAL A 428 33.37 -1.41 -39.14
N VAL A 429 34.47 -2.16 -38.97
CA VAL A 429 35.48 -1.83 -37.95
C VAL A 429 36.39 -0.75 -38.51
N LEU A 430 36.35 0.43 -37.88
CA LEU A 430 37.26 1.54 -38.15
C LEU A 430 38.48 1.45 -37.22
N PRO A 431 39.67 1.94 -37.65
CA PRO A 431 40.87 1.90 -36.82
C PRO A 431 40.65 2.70 -35.52
N THR A 432 40.81 2.03 -34.38
CA THR A 432 40.60 2.62 -33.06
C THR A 432 41.88 3.29 -32.54
N PRO A 433 41.79 4.50 -31.96
CA PRO A 433 42.92 5.13 -31.27
C PRO A 433 43.17 4.45 -29.92
N ASP A 434 44.36 4.65 -29.35
CA ASP A 434 44.66 4.19 -28.00
C ASP A 434 43.88 5.01 -26.95
N PHE A 435 42.76 4.45 -26.49
CA PHE A 435 41.95 5.01 -25.41
C PHE A 435 42.64 4.96 -24.03
N SER A 436 43.71 4.18 -23.86
CA SER A 436 44.46 4.11 -22.60
C SER A 436 45.39 5.30 -22.40
N MET A 437 45.96 5.87 -23.47
CA MET A 437 46.90 7.00 -23.38
C MET A 437 46.30 8.22 -22.64
N PRO A 438 45.06 8.70 -22.96
CA PRO A 438 44.41 9.75 -22.17
C PRO A 438 44.14 9.33 -20.71
N TYR A 439 43.77 8.08 -20.45
CA TYR A 439 43.52 7.57 -19.11
C TYR A 439 44.79 7.54 -18.25
N ASN A 440 45.92 7.15 -18.85
CA ASN A 440 47.24 7.15 -18.20
C ASN A 440 47.70 8.59 -17.86
N VAL A 441 47.41 9.58 -18.72
CA VAL A 441 47.67 10.99 -18.42
C VAL A 441 46.73 11.53 -17.33
N ILE A 442 45.44 11.17 -17.36
CA ILE A 442 44.46 11.60 -16.35
C ILE A 442 44.80 11.00 -14.97
N THR A 443 45.20 9.72 -14.90
CA THR A 443 45.59 9.08 -13.63
C THR A 443 46.91 9.63 -13.08
N LEU A 444 47.90 9.91 -13.94
CA LEU A 444 49.15 10.56 -13.52
C LEU A 444 48.91 12.00 -13.03
N THR A 445 48.14 12.80 -13.76
CA THR A 445 47.84 14.18 -13.32
C THR A 445 46.98 14.21 -12.06
N CYS A 446 45.99 13.32 -11.93
CA CYS A 446 45.18 13.18 -10.72
C CYS A 446 46.03 12.76 -9.50
N THR A 447 46.96 11.82 -9.65
CA THR A 447 47.85 11.42 -8.53
C THR A 447 48.83 12.52 -8.13
N VAL A 448 49.39 13.28 -9.08
CA VAL A 448 50.22 14.47 -8.79
C VAL A 448 49.40 15.54 -8.05
N ILE A 449 48.17 15.82 -8.50
CA ILE A 449 47.27 16.80 -7.85
C ILE A 449 46.88 16.33 -6.44
N ALA A 450 46.56 15.05 -6.26
CA ALA A 450 46.22 14.47 -4.96
C ALA A 450 47.40 14.50 -3.97
N LEU A 451 48.63 14.23 -4.43
CA LEU A 451 49.84 14.35 -3.62
C LEU A 451 50.14 15.81 -3.27
N PHE A 452 49.95 16.75 -4.21
CA PHE A 452 50.10 18.18 -3.94
C PHE A 452 49.11 18.67 -2.88
N PHE A 453 47.81 18.41 -3.05
CA PHE A 453 46.80 18.81 -2.06
C PHE A 453 46.97 18.07 -0.73
N GLY A 454 47.33 16.79 -0.72
CA GLY A 454 47.61 16.04 0.51
C GLY A 454 48.83 16.59 1.26
N SER A 455 49.89 16.97 0.55
CA SER A 455 51.06 17.64 1.14
C SER A 455 50.68 19.02 1.69
N LEU A 456 49.97 19.83 0.92
CA LEU A 456 49.52 21.16 1.32
C LEU A 456 48.58 21.13 2.53
N PHE A 457 47.65 20.18 2.58
CA PHE A 457 46.73 19.98 3.71
C PHE A 457 47.47 19.57 4.99
N ASN A 458 48.46 18.66 4.88
CA ASN A 458 49.33 18.27 6.00
C ASN A 458 50.25 19.40 6.50
N LEU A 459 50.56 20.40 5.66
CA LEU A 459 51.33 21.60 6.05
C LEU A 459 50.42 22.70 6.66
N LEU A 460 49.24 22.92 6.07
CA LEU A 460 48.29 23.95 6.52
C LEU A 460 47.48 23.54 7.76
N ILE A 461 47.44 22.26 8.11
CA ILE A 461 46.84 21.77 9.36
C ILE A 461 47.94 21.16 10.26
N PRO A 462 48.64 22.00 11.05
CA PRO A 462 49.41 21.53 12.19
C PRO A 462 48.55 20.66 13.11
N ARG A 463 49.13 19.56 13.63
CA ARG A 463 48.46 18.71 14.62
C ARG A 463 48.12 19.53 15.88
N ALA A 464 46.82 19.79 16.09
CA ALA A 464 46.31 20.47 17.29
C ALA A 464 46.59 19.73 18.63
N ASN A 465 47.16 18.52 18.57
CA ASN A 465 47.39 17.64 19.73
C ASN A 465 48.81 17.73 20.32
N SER A 466 49.69 18.62 19.84
CA SER A 466 51.05 18.79 20.39
C SER A 466 51.11 19.57 21.72
N HIS A 467 50.01 20.20 22.14
CA HIS A 467 49.98 21.13 23.28
C HIS A 467 49.37 20.57 24.57
N LEU A 468 48.98 19.28 24.62
CA LEU A 468 48.31 18.67 25.79
C LEU A 468 49.25 17.96 26.78
N HIS A 469 50.57 18.04 26.58
CA HIS A 469 51.59 17.49 27.48
C HIS A 469 52.72 18.49 27.76
N ARG A 470 52.48 19.43 28.66
CA ARG A 470 53.52 20.10 29.45
C ARG A 470 52.98 20.69 30.74
#